data_AF-U5S0V5-F1
#
_entry.id   AF-U5S0V5-F1
#
_cell.length_a   1.000
_cell.length_b   1.000
_cell.length_c   1.000
_cell.angle_alpha   90.00
_cell.angle_beta   90.00
_cell.angle_gamma   90.00
#
_symmetry.space_group_name_H-M   'P 1'
#
loop_
_entity.id
_entity.type
_entity.pdbx_description
1 polymer ?
#
loop_
_entity_poly.entity_id
_entity_poly.type
_entity_poly.pdbx_seq_one_letter_code
_entity_poly.pdbx_strand_id
1 'polypeptide(L)'
;LQFSSRQPGEVTRHALGTTQNAGQSYYYTSWVKIVKSIQDFLWGLGYISLDNCNGRFAPTGATGILAGAGELARWGGVMTPKY
;
A
#
# COMPACT_ATOMS: atom_id res chain seq x y z
N LEU A 1 -10.67 2.68 -5.08
CA LEU A 1 -10.65 2.23 -3.67
C LEU A 1 -9.23 2.39 -3.14
N GLN A 2 -9.04 2.90 -1.92
CA GLN A 2 -7.72 3.12 -1.35
C GLN A 2 -7.59 2.45 0.01
N PHE A 3 -6.44 1.83 0.28
CA PHE A 3 -6.20 1.09 1.51
C PHE A 3 -4.71 1.14 1.90
N SER A 4 -4.45 1.01 3.20
CA SER A 4 -3.11 0.97 3.79
C SER A 4 -2.91 -0.34 4.55
N SER A 5 -1.70 -0.89 4.51
CA SER A 5 -1.31 -2.04 5.34
C SER A 5 -0.06 -1.71 6.15
N ARG A 6 -0.02 -2.17 7.41
CA ARG A 6 1.10 -1.95 8.31
C ARG A 6 2.24 -2.88 7.94
N GLN A 7 3.43 -2.36 7.64
CA GLN A 7 4.65 -3.17 7.54
C GLN A 7 4.99 -3.82 8.89
N PRO A 8 5.61 -5.01 8.91
CA PRO A 8 5.89 -5.72 10.15
C PRO A 8 6.99 -4.95 10.89
N GLY A 9 6.63 -4.39 12.06
CA GLY A 9 7.47 -3.43 12.78
C GLY A 9 8.82 -3.99 13.23
N GLU A 10 8.92 -5.31 13.42
CA GLU A 10 10.18 -5.99 13.78
C GLU A 10 11.25 -5.84 12.69
N VAL A 11 10.82 -5.88 11.42
CA VAL A 11 11.73 -5.93 10.26
C VAL A 11 12.17 -4.53 9.82
N THR A 12 11.33 -3.52 10.06
CA THR A 12 11.60 -2.13 9.67
C THR A 12 12.23 -1.29 10.79
N ARG A 13 11.99 -1.62 12.06
CA ARG A 13 12.54 -0.88 13.21
C ARG A 13 13.88 -1.42 13.72
N HIS A 14 14.10 -2.72 13.66
CA HIS A 14 15.24 -3.37 14.32
C HIS A 14 16.26 -3.99 13.34
N ALA A 15 15.99 -4.00 12.04
CA ALA A 15 16.82 -4.67 11.04
C ALA A 15 17.04 -3.86 9.75
N LEU A 16 17.18 -2.53 9.91
CA LEU A 16 17.56 -1.61 8.83
C LEU A 16 18.85 -2.11 8.14
N GLY A 17 18.80 -2.27 6.81
CA GLY A 17 19.94 -2.70 5.99
C GLY A 17 20.22 -4.21 5.94
N THR A 18 19.55 -5.06 6.74
CA THR A 18 19.74 -6.53 6.69
C THR A 18 18.48 -7.25 6.20
N THR A 19 17.38 -7.17 6.95
CA THR A 19 16.13 -7.85 6.60
C THR A 19 14.99 -6.90 6.24
N GLN A 20 15.18 -5.58 6.39
CA GLN A 20 14.22 -4.55 5.99
C GLN A 20 13.66 -4.77 4.57
N ASN A 21 14.53 -5.06 3.60
CA ASN A 21 14.13 -5.30 2.21
C ASN A 21 13.30 -6.58 2.04
N ALA A 22 13.53 -7.60 2.88
CA ALA A 22 12.73 -8.82 2.88
C ALA A 22 11.31 -8.55 3.42
N GLY A 23 11.20 -7.75 4.49
CA GLY A 23 9.90 -7.31 5.03
C GLY A 23 9.10 -6.48 4.02
N GLN A 24 9.77 -5.57 3.31
CA GLN A 24 9.16 -4.83 2.20
C GLN A 24 8.69 -5.76 1.07
N SER A 25 9.53 -6.70 0.63
CA SER A 25 9.20 -7.63 -0.46
C SER A 25 8.00 -8.52 -0.14
N TYR A 26 7.94 -9.07 1.08
CA TYR A 26 6.80 -9.86 1.54
C TYR A 26 5.49 -9.07 1.49
N TYR A 27 5.53 -7.80 1.90
CA TYR A 27 4.34 -6.95 1.90
C TYR A 27 3.90 -6.53 0.50
N TYR A 28 4.83 -6.20 -0.39
CA TYR A 28 4.48 -5.89 -1.78
C TYR A 28 3.78 -7.07 -2.48
N THR A 29 4.24 -8.31 -2.25
CA THR A 29 3.56 -9.48 -2.83
C THR A 29 2.16 -9.70 -2.23
N SER A 30 1.99 -9.50 -0.93
CA SER A 30 0.69 -9.62 -0.26
C SER A 30 -0.29 -8.54 -0.72
N TRP A 31 0.21 -7.32 -0.96
CA TRP A 31 -0.59 -6.19 -1.43
C TRP A 31 -1.16 -6.45 -2.84
N VAL A 32 -0.37 -7.01 -3.76
CA VAL A 32 -0.86 -7.40 -5.11
C VAL A 32 -2.00 -8.43 -5.03
N LYS A 33 -1.91 -9.42 -4.12
CA LYS A 33 -2.97 -10.41 -3.92
C LYS A 33 -4.28 -9.75 -3.49
N ILE A 34 -4.21 -8.81 -2.53
CA ILE A 34 -5.39 -8.07 -2.05
C ILE A 34 -6.03 -7.27 -3.19
N VAL A 35 -5.22 -6.55 -3.99
CA VAL A 35 -5.73 -5.78 -5.12
C VAL A 35 -6.45 -6.68 -6.12
N LYS A 36 -5.87 -7.83 -6.46
CA LYS A 36 -6.50 -8.79 -7.38
C LYS A 36 -7.82 -9.32 -6.84
N SER A 37 -7.88 -9.67 -5.55
CA SER A 37 -9.13 -10.11 -4.92
C SER A 37 -10.22 -9.04 -4.95
N ILE A 38 -9.87 -7.77 -4.74
CA ILE A 38 -10.82 -6.66 -4.82
C ILE A 38 -11.29 -6.45 -6.27
N GLN A 39 -10.37 -6.55 -7.24
CA GLN A 39 -10.74 -6.49 -8.66
C GLN A 39 -11.73 -7.59 -9.01
N ASP A 40 -11.44 -8.84 -8.65
CA ASP A 40 -12.31 -9.98 -8.97
C ASP A 40 -13.69 -9.87 -8.33
N PHE A 41 -13.74 -9.34 -7.11
CA PHE A 41 -15.01 -9.01 -6.45
C PHE A 41 -15.80 -7.95 -7.23
N LEU A 42 -15.17 -6.85 -7.64
CA LEU A 42 -15.83 -5.78 -8.40
C LEU A 42 -16.28 -6.25 -9.80
N TRP A 43 -15.46 -7.08 -10.46
CA TRP A 43 -15.83 -7.74 -11.72
C TRP A 43 -17.02 -8.67 -11.53
N GLY A 44 -17.08 -9.42 -10.43
CA GLY A 44 -18.22 -10.26 -10.08
C GLY A 44 -19.52 -9.47 -9.85
N LEU A 45 -19.41 -8.19 -9.49
CA LEU A 45 -20.54 -7.25 -9.39
C LEU A 45 -20.87 -6.54 -10.72
N GLY A 46 -20.14 -6.82 -11.79
CA GLY A 46 -20.31 -6.19 -13.11
C GLY A 46 -19.61 -4.85 -13.29
N TYR A 47 -18.75 -4.45 -12.35
CA TYR A 47 -17.95 -3.22 -12.46
C TYR A 47 -16.57 -3.51 -13.04
N ILE A 48 -16.08 -2.59 -13.88
CA ILE A 48 -14.69 -2.59 -14.33
C ILE A 48 -13.82 -1.97 -13.25
N SER A 49 -12.72 -2.64 -12.87
CA SER A 49 -11.77 -2.14 -11.88
C SER A 49 -10.34 -2.13 -12.42
N LEU A 50 -9.71 -0.96 -12.38
CA LEU A 50 -8.27 -0.78 -12.63
C LEU A 50 -7.50 -0.88 -11.31
N ASP A 51 -6.33 -1.52 -11.33
CA ASP A 51 -5.39 -1.49 -10.22
C ASP A 51 -4.42 -0.30 -10.37
N ASN A 52 -3.89 0.16 -9.24
CA ASN A 52 -2.80 1.15 -9.22
C ASN A 52 -1.57 0.57 -8.52
N CYS A 53 -1.21 -0.68 -8.85
CA CYS A 53 -0.05 -1.31 -8.25
C CYS A 53 1.21 -0.51 -8.51
N ASN A 54 2.00 -0.26 -7.46
CA ASN A 54 3.24 0.52 -7.51
C ASN A 54 3.07 1.92 -8.11
N GLY A 55 1.87 2.51 -8.06
CA GLY A 55 1.63 3.86 -8.57
C GLY A 55 1.60 3.98 -10.09
N ARG A 56 1.29 2.90 -10.81
CA ARG A 56 1.31 2.82 -12.28
C ARG A 56 0.47 3.91 -12.98
N PHE A 57 -0.66 4.29 -12.41
CA PHE A 57 -1.58 5.29 -12.99
C PHE A 57 -1.59 6.61 -12.23
N ALA A 58 -1.33 6.57 -10.92
CA ALA A 58 -1.27 7.77 -10.10
C ALA A 58 -0.32 7.57 -8.90
N PRO A 59 0.37 8.65 -8.44
CA PRO A 59 1.20 8.58 -7.25
C PRO A 59 0.40 8.13 -6.01
N THR A 60 0.78 7.00 -5.42
CA THR A 60 0.07 6.37 -4.29
C THR A 60 0.02 7.25 -3.05
N GLY A 61 1.05 8.09 -2.83
CA GLY A 61 1.06 9.05 -1.73
C GLY A 61 0.00 10.14 -1.90
N ALA A 62 -0.10 10.74 -3.10
CA ALA A 62 -1.09 11.78 -3.39
C ALA A 62 -2.52 11.24 -3.30
N THR A 63 -2.78 10.07 -3.89
CA THR A 63 -4.12 9.44 -3.81
C THR A 63 -4.46 8.97 -2.39
N GLY A 64 -3.46 8.57 -1.60
CA GLY A 64 -3.62 8.25 -0.18
C GLY A 64 -4.07 9.45 0.65
N ILE A 65 -3.44 10.61 0.45
CA ILE A 65 -3.80 11.87 1.15
C ILE A 65 -5.20 12.31 0.74
N LEU A 66 -5.50 12.31 -0.56
CA LEU A 66 -6.83 12.68 -1.07
C LEU A 66 -7.95 11.75 -0.57
N ALA A 67 -7.63 10.47 -0.34
CA ALA A 67 -8.55 9.49 0.24
C ALA A 67 -8.63 9.57 1.78
N GLY A 68 -7.90 10.47 2.43
CA GLY A 68 -7.91 10.64 3.88
C GLY A 68 -7.13 9.56 4.65
N ALA A 69 -6.19 8.86 4.01
CA ALA A 69 -5.38 7.84 4.69
C ALA A 69 -4.39 8.44 5.70
N GLY A 70 -4.02 9.71 5.52
CA GLY A 70 -3.04 10.39 6.35
C GLY A 70 -2.51 11.66 5.70
N GLU A 71 -1.39 12.16 6.22
CA GLU A 71 -0.76 13.42 5.78
C GLU A 71 0.64 13.18 5.21
N LEU A 72 1.12 14.12 4.38
CA LEU A 72 2.45 14.03 3.80
C LEU A 72 3.54 14.27 4.86
N ALA A 73 4.48 13.35 4.94
CA ALA A 73 5.66 13.49 5.79
C ALA A 73 6.82 14.16 5.07
N ARG A 74 7.75 14.74 5.84
CA ARG A 74 9.00 15.31 5.30
C ARG A 74 9.81 14.31 4.48
N TRP A 75 9.79 13.03 4.83
CA TRP A 75 10.57 11.98 4.15
C TRP A 75 9.90 11.46 2.86
N GLY A 76 8.76 12.04 2.43
CA GLY A 76 8.08 11.70 1.18
C GLY A 76 7.08 10.54 1.26
N GLY A 77 6.90 9.94 2.44
CA GLY A 77 5.82 8.98 2.71
C GLY A 77 4.54 9.64 3.23
N VAL A 78 3.46 8.85 3.32
CA VAL A 78 2.21 9.25 3.97
C VAL A 78 2.22 8.73 5.40
N MET A 79 2.11 9.63 6.38
CA MET A 79 1.95 9.28 7.80
C MET A 79 0.47 9.03 8.08
N THR A 80 0.15 7.79 8.41
CA THR A 80 -1.22 7.42 8.80
C THR A 80 -1.39 7.58 10.31
N PRO A 81 -2.57 7.92 10.83
CA PRO A 81 -2.77 8.05 12.28
C PRO A 81 -2.49 6.76 13.06
N LYS A 82 -2.56 5.61 12.39
CA LYS A 82 -2.46 4.29 13.02
C LYS A 82 -1.05 3.70 12.94
N TYR A 83 -0.29 4.02 11.90
CA TYR A 83 1.04 3.45 11.61
C TYR A 83 1.97 4.49 10.98
#